data_AF-A0A0D0S8P8-F1
#
_entry.id   AF-A0A0D0S8P8-F1
#
_cell.length_a   1.000
_cell.length_b   1.000
_cell.length_c   1.000
_cell.angle_alpha   90.00
_cell.angle_beta   90.00
_cell.angle_gamma   90.00
#
_symmetry.space_group_name_H-M   'P 1'
#
loop_
_entity.id
_entity.type
_entity.pdbx_description
1 polymer ?
#
loop_
_entity_poly.entity_id
_entity_poly.type
_entity_poly.pdbx_seq_one_letter_code
_entity_poly.pdbx_strand_id
1 'polypeptide(L)'
;MAKMVGLSRNLKLPWLNQVVELTSGEMDENEIKEKLNEYLSFEIGSPTNIRKTREILMCIWYYENPYSDKLRPEARRLIEKYPEYALQIHWCMMLAAYPVFVDMCKLIGKMTEFQDEITLAQLKQKLFDEWGEQQHYTILSISW
;
A
#
# COMPACT_ATOMS: atom_id res chain seq x y z
N MET A 1 -16.25 8.19 8.65
CA MET A 1 -15.81 6.84 9.09
C MET A 1 -15.31 6.11 7.87
N ALA A 2 -13.99 6.01 7.67
CA ALA A 2 -13.44 5.25 6.55
C ALA A 2 -13.76 3.77 6.76
N LYS A 3 -14.50 3.16 5.83
CA LYS A 3 -14.58 1.70 5.71
C LYS A 3 -13.13 1.22 5.68
N MET A 4 -12.72 0.47 6.69
CA MET A 4 -11.36 -0.02 6.83
C MET A 4 -11.07 -0.97 5.67
N VAL A 5 -10.54 -0.44 4.57
CA VAL A 5 -10.05 -1.27 3.47
C VAL A 5 -8.77 -1.91 3.98
N GLY A 6 -8.79 -3.21 4.24
CA GLY A 6 -7.58 -3.91 4.64
C GLY A 6 -6.56 -3.92 3.50
N LEU A 7 -5.26 -3.87 3.85
CA LEU A 7 -4.15 -4.13 2.93
C LEU A 7 -4.15 -5.62 2.56
N SER A 8 -5.13 -6.03 1.76
CA SER A 8 -5.56 -7.42 1.56
C SER A 8 -4.91 -8.10 0.36
N ARG A 9 -4.00 -7.41 -0.34
CA ARG A 9 -3.33 -7.87 -1.56
C ARG A 9 -1.84 -7.55 -1.49
N ASN A 10 -1.02 -8.40 -2.11
CA ASN A 10 0.37 -8.04 -2.40
C ASN A 10 0.40 -6.90 -3.42
N LEU A 11 1.29 -5.93 -3.22
CA LEU A 11 1.54 -4.84 -4.14
C LEU A 11 2.90 -5.00 -4.80
N LYS A 12 3.02 -4.58 -6.05
CA LYS A 12 4.30 -4.52 -6.77
C LYS A 12 4.69 -3.06 -6.99
N LEU A 13 5.99 -2.77 -6.99
CA LEU A 13 6.50 -1.43 -7.25
C LEU A 13 5.98 -0.84 -8.58
N PRO A 14 5.93 -1.58 -9.71
CA PRO A 14 5.35 -1.04 -10.95
C PRO A 14 3.89 -0.59 -10.80
N TRP A 15 3.09 -1.27 -9.98
CA TRP A 15 1.68 -0.91 -9.76
C TRP A 15 1.55 0.37 -8.94
N LEU A 16 2.45 0.57 -7.97
CA LEU A 16 2.54 1.79 -7.18
C LEU A 16 3.02 2.98 -8.02
N ASN A 17 3.99 2.77 -8.91
CA ASN A 17 4.43 3.78 -9.86
C ASN A 17 3.29 4.16 -10.83
N GLN A 18 2.57 3.17 -11.36
CA GLN A 18 1.46 3.39 -12.28
C GLN A 18 0.37 4.29 -11.68
N VAL A 19 -0.03 4.05 -10.43
CA VAL A 19 -1.05 4.91 -9.79
C VAL A 19 -0.52 6.32 -9.55
N VAL A 20 0.76 6.52 -9.27
CA VAL A 20 1.35 7.86 -9.18
C VAL A 20 1.19 8.58 -10.52
N GLU A 21 1.60 7.96 -11.62
CA GLU A 21 1.50 8.55 -12.97
C GLU A 21 0.06 8.95 -13.30
N LEU A 22 -0.89 8.03 -13.09
CA LEU A 22 -2.31 8.26 -13.39
C LEU A 22 -2.94 9.37 -12.53
N THR A 23 -2.48 9.53 -11.30
CA THR A 23 -3.01 10.54 -10.36
C THR A 23 -2.24 11.86 -10.39
N SER A 24 -1.19 11.98 -11.23
CA SER A 24 -0.47 13.24 -11.48
C SER A 24 -1.16 14.11 -12.55
N GLY A 25 -2.07 13.54 -13.35
CA GLY A 25 -2.80 14.26 -14.40
C GLY A 25 -4.15 14.83 -13.92
N GLU A 26 -4.88 15.45 -14.84
CA GLU A 26 -6.23 16.01 -14.61
C GLU A 26 -7.35 14.97 -14.76
N MET A 27 -7.03 13.69 -14.60
CA MET A 27 -7.98 12.60 -14.78
C MET A 27 -8.97 12.52 -13.63
N ASP A 28 -10.22 12.17 -13.94
CA ASP A 28 -11.23 11.92 -12.91
C ASP A 28 -11.09 10.52 -12.28
N GLU A 29 -11.79 10.30 -11.17
CA GLU A 29 -11.73 9.05 -10.43
C GLU A 29 -12.09 7.81 -11.27
N ASN A 30 -13.09 7.92 -12.15
CA ASN A 30 -13.54 6.81 -12.97
C ASN A 30 -12.51 6.48 -14.04
N GLU A 31 -11.96 7.51 -14.70
CA GLU A 31 -10.91 7.32 -15.70
C GLU A 31 -9.66 6.66 -15.09
N ILE A 32 -9.24 7.11 -13.89
CA ILE A 32 -8.12 6.48 -13.17
C ILE A 32 -8.44 5.02 -12.85
N LYS A 33 -9.67 4.75 -12.37
CA LYS A 33 -10.11 3.39 -12.03
C LYS A 33 -10.12 2.48 -13.25
N GLU A 34 -10.58 2.96 -14.39
CA GLU A 34 -10.62 2.21 -15.64
C GLU A 34 -9.21 1.86 -16.12
N LYS A 35 -8.31 2.86 -16.20
CA LYS A 35 -6.92 2.62 -16.60
C LYS A 35 -6.19 1.68 -15.64
N LEU A 36 -6.43 1.79 -14.33
CA LEU A 36 -5.87 0.84 -13.36
C LEU A 36 -6.44 -0.57 -13.54
N ASN A 37 -7.72 -0.73 -13.86
CA ASN A 37 -8.28 -2.06 -14.11
C ASN A 37 -7.64 -2.71 -15.35
N GLU A 38 -7.51 -1.94 -16.44
CA GLU A 38 -6.87 -2.40 -17.67
C GLU A 38 -5.43 -2.81 -17.39
N TYR A 39 -4.65 -1.93 -16.77
CA TYR A 39 -3.25 -2.20 -16.42
C TYR A 39 -3.09 -3.43 -15.51
N LEU A 40 -3.88 -3.54 -14.45
CA LEU A 40 -3.81 -4.68 -13.53
C LEU A 40 -4.29 -5.99 -14.17
N SER A 41 -5.15 -5.93 -15.19
CA SER A 41 -5.68 -7.13 -15.86
C SER A 41 -4.61 -7.93 -16.61
N PHE A 42 -3.50 -7.29 -17.00
CA PHE A 42 -2.35 -7.97 -17.61
C PHE A 42 -1.66 -8.97 -16.66
N GLU A 43 -1.79 -8.78 -15.34
CA GLU A 43 -1.12 -9.61 -14.33
C GLU A 43 -2.07 -10.31 -13.35
N ILE A 44 -3.31 -9.83 -13.21
CA ILE A 44 -4.29 -10.35 -12.27
C ILE A 44 -5.52 -10.87 -13.02
N GLY A 45 -5.68 -12.18 -13.11
CA GLY A 45 -6.82 -12.78 -13.82
C GLY A 45 -8.18 -12.69 -13.09
N SER A 46 -8.22 -12.37 -11.80
CA SER A 46 -9.47 -12.30 -11.02
C SER A 46 -10.00 -10.86 -10.92
N PRO A 47 -11.22 -10.57 -11.42
CA PRO A 47 -11.83 -9.24 -11.32
C PRO A 47 -11.96 -8.73 -9.88
N THR A 48 -12.25 -9.64 -8.94
CA THR A 48 -12.31 -9.31 -7.51
C THR A 48 -10.95 -8.86 -6.98
N ASN A 49 -9.86 -9.53 -7.39
CA ASN A 49 -8.52 -9.16 -6.97
C ASN A 49 -8.04 -7.88 -7.64
N ILE A 50 -8.40 -7.63 -8.92
CA ILE A 50 -8.16 -6.34 -9.58
C ILE A 50 -8.84 -5.23 -8.78
N ARG A 51 -10.14 -5.36 -8.50
CA ARG A 51 -10.91 -4.37 -7.74
C ARG A 51 -10.28 -4.07 -6.37
N LYS A 52 -9.90 -5.11 -5.62
CA LYS A 52 -9.26 -4.96 -4.30
C LYS A 52 -7.89 -4.29 -4.41
N THR A 53 -7.09 -4.67 -5.40
CA THR A 53 -5.74 -4.11 -5.61
C THR A 53 -5.83 -2.64 -6.01
N ARG A 54 -6.68 -2.30 -6.98
CA ARG A 54 -6.97 -0.92 -7.38
C ARG A 54 -7.42 -0.07 -6.20
N GLU A 55 -8.36 -0.58 -5.39
CA GLU A 55 -8.84 0.16 -4.21
C GLU A 55 -7.69 0.50 -3.26
N ILE A 56 -6.76 -0.45 -3.07
CA ILE A 56 -5.58 -0.21 -2.25
C ILE A 56 -4.70 0.90 -2.85
N LEU A 57 -4.40 0.83 -4.15
CA LEU A 57 -3.60 1.85 -4.84
C LEU A 57 -4.24 3.25 -4.74
N MET A 58 -5.57 3.33 -4.92
CA MET A 58 -6.33 4.57 -4.81
C MET A 58 -6.33 5.14 -3.39
N CYS A 59 -6.43 4.31 -2.35
CA CYS A 59 -6.30 4.76 -0.96
C CYS A 59 -4.91 5.36 -0.65
N ILE A 60 -3.84 4.85 -1.28
CA ILE A 60 -2.48 5.35 -1.06
C ILE A 60 -2.29 6.72 -1.73
N TRP A 61 -2.74 6.87 -2.98
CA TRP A 61 -2.33 7.99 -3.83
C TRP A 61 -3.43 8.96 -4.27
N TYR A 62 -4.71 8.60 -4.13
CA TYR A 62 -5.84 9.40 -4.63
C TYR A 62 -6.80 9.85 -3.53
N TYR A 63 -7.37 8.93 -2.73
CA TYR A 63 -8.38 9.27 -1.73
C TYR A 63 -7.79 10.00 -0.53
N GLU A 64 -8.36 11.16 -0.19
CA GLU A 64 -7.92 12.03 0.91
C GLU A 64 -7.87 11.32 2.26
N ASN A 65 -6.87 11.70 3.07
CA ASN A 65 -6.71 11.31 4.46
C ASN A 65 -6.12 12.50 5.24
N PRO A 66 -6.03 12.46 6.58
CA PRO A 66 -5.55 13.61 7.37
C PRO A 66 -4.14 14.11 7.02
N TYR A 67 -3.35 13.35 6.26
CA TYR A 67 -1.98 13.65 5.88
C TYR A 67 -1.80 13.86 4.37
N SER A 68 -2.78 13.50 3.54
CA SER A 68 -2.64 13.40 2.09
C SER A 68 -2.17 14.69 1.43
N ASP A 69 -2.77 15.81 1.83
CA ASP A 69 -2.61 17.10 1.15
C ASP A 69 -1.19 17.65 1.33
N LYS A 70 -0.57 17.30 2.47
CA LYS A 70 0.80 17.69 2.79
C LYS A 70 1.83 16.72 2.23
N LEU A 71 1.55 15.41 2.30
CA LEU A 71 2.51 14.38 1.94
C LEU A 71 2.59 14.12 0.43
N ARG A 72 1.45 14.11 -0.29
CA ARG A 72 1.45 13.73 -1.71
C ARG A 72 2.30 14.63 -2.60
N PRO A 73 2.21 15.98 -2.52
CA PRO A 73 3.01 16.84 -3.39
C PRO A 73 4.51 16.61 -3.19
N GLU A 74 4.92 16.48 -1.93
CA GLU A 74 6.32 16.22 -1.57
C GLU A 74 6.76 14.81 -1.98
N ALA A 75 5.92 13.80 -1.78
CA ALA A 75 6.20 12.43 -2.18
C ALA A 75 6.37 12.31 -3.72
N ARG A 76 5.52 12.98 -4.51
CA ARG A 76 5.67 13.03 -5.98
C ARG A 76 6.99 13.67 -6.36
N ARG A 77 7.29 14.85 -5.79
CA ARG A 77 8.55 15.56 -6.02
C ARG A 77 9.78 14.69 -5.69
N LEU A 78 9.71 13.90 -4.62
CA LEU A 78 10.79 13.00 -4.22
C LEU A 78 10.92 11.78 -5.15
N ILE A 79 9.82 11.20 -5.62
CA ILE A 79 9.85 10.10 -6.59
C ILE A 79 10.48 10.56 -7.91
N GLU A 80 10.10 11.75 -8.39
CA GLU A 80 10.68 12.32 -9.61
C GLU A 80 12.18 12.62 -9.45
N LYS A 81 12.57 13.17 -8.30
CA LYS A 81 13.96 13.56 -8.04
C LYS A 81 14.87 12.37 -7.72
N TYR A 82 14.33 11.34 -7.07
CA TYR A 82 15.07 10.19 -6.56
C TYR A 82 14.31 8.88 -6.81
N PRO A 83 14.18 8.44 -8.07
CA PRO A 83 13.43 7.24 -8.43
C PRO A 83 13.97 5.96 -7.77
N GLU A 84 15.25 5.92 -7.40
CA GLU A 84 15.87 4.81 -6.65
C GLU A 84 15.29 4.62 -5.24
N TYR A 85 14.65 5.64 -4.68
CA TYR A 85 13.98 5.60 -3.38
C TYR A 85 12.46 5.49 -3.49
N ALA A 86 11.91 5.25 -4.69
CA ALA A 86 10.45 5.20 -4.91
C ALA A 86 9.75 4.21 -3.97
N LEU A 87 10.34 3.03 -3.75
CA LEU A 87 9.77 2.02 -2.84
C LEU A 87 9.60 2.56 -1.41
N GLN A 88 10.64 3.20 -0.87
CA GLN A 88 10.65 3.77 0.46
C GLN A 88 9.64 4.92 0.56
N ILE A 89 9.54 5.75 -0.48
CA ILE A 89 8.56 6.84 -0.54
C ILE A 89 7.13 6.28 -0.57
N HIS A 90 6.87 5.20 -1.31
CA HIS A 90 5.60 4.49 -1.27
C HIS A 90 5.29 3.95 0.13
N TRP A 91 6.27 3.41 0.85
CA TRP A 91 6.07 2.99 2.25
C TRP A 91 5.66 4.15 3.15
N CYS A 92 6.25 5.33 2.98
CA CYS A 92 5.81 6.54 3.70
C CYS A 92 4.34 6.88 3.42
N MET A 93 3.92 6.79 2.16
CA MET A 93 2.52 7.00 1.78
C MET A 93 1.60 5.91 2.33
N MET A 94 2.05 4.66 2.40
CA MET A 94 1.31 3.56 3.01
C MET A 94 1.14 3.74 4.52
N LEU A 95 2.14 4.25 5.24
CA LEU A 95 2.03 4.60 6.65
C LEU A 95 0.92 5.63 6.90
N ALA A 96 0.74 6.58 5.97
CA ALA A 96 -0.31 7.59 6.05
C ALA A 96 -1.71 7.03 5.74
N ALA A 97 -1.80 6.05 4.84
CA ALA A 97 -3.07 5.49 4.37
C ALA A 97 -3.57 4.30 5.20
N TYR A 98 -2.68 3.53 5.83
CA TYR A 98 -3.00 2.24 6.46
C TYR A 98 -2.43 2.13 7.88
N PRO A 99 -3.26 2.26 8.92
CA PRO A 99 -2.82 2.05 10.31
C PRO A 99 -2.24 0.65 10.56
N VAL A 100 -2.75 -0.38 9.88
CA VAL A 100 -2.19 -1.75 9.96
C VAL A 100 -0.73 -1.82 9.50
N PHE A 101 -0.33 -0.98 8.54
CA PHE A 101 1.05 -0.90 8.09
C PHE A 101 1.95 -0.24 9.14
N VAL A 102 1.43 0.77 9.85
CA VAL A 102 2.11 1.40 10.99
C VAL A 102 2.37 0.38 12.10
N ASP A 103 1.35 -0.40 12.47
CA ASP A 103 1.49 -1.37 13.56
C ASP A 103 2.39 -2.54 13.15
N MET A 104 2.34 -2.98 11.89
CA MET A 104 3.31 -3.93 11.36
C MET A 104 4.76 -3.41 11.48
N CYS A 105 5.03 -2.15 11.15
CA CYS A 105 6.37 -1.57 11.31
C CYS A 105 6.82 -1.51 12.78
N LYS A 106 5.94 -1.12 13.70
CA LYS A 106 6.23 -1.12 15.15
C LYS A 106 6.53 -2.54 15.66
N LEU A 107 5.74 -3.50 15.20
CA LEU A 107 5.87 -4.90 15.58
C LEU A 107 7.22 -5.47 15.13
N ILE A 108 7.61 -5.23 13.88
CA ILE A 108 8.91 -5.61 13.35
C ILE A 108 10.02 -4.96 14.20
N GLY A 109 9.95 -3.65 14.44
CA GLY A 109 10.95 -2.94 15.26
C GLY A 109 11.11 -3.55 16.65
N LYS A 110 9.99 -3.82 17.34
CA LYS A 110 10.01 -4.46 18.66
C LYS A 110 10.57 -5.88 18.61
N MET A 111 10.26 -6.65 17.58
CA MET A 111 10.79 -8.01 17.44
C MET A 111 12.30 -8.01 17.18
N THR A 112 12.80 -7.05 16.38
CA THR A 112 14.24 -6.94 16.08
C THR A 112 15.10 -6.54 17.29
N GLU A 113 14.50 -6.01 18.36
CA GLU A 113 15.22 -5.75 19.62
C GLU A 113 15.67 -7.04 20.33
N PHE A 114 14.96 -8.15 20.10
CA PHE A 114 15.18 -9.42 20.81
C PHE A 114 15.60 -10.57 19.89
N GLN A 115 15.41 -10.43 18.57
CA GLN A 115 15.64 -11.48 17.59
C GLN A 115 16.32 -10.90 16.35
N ASP A 116 17.47 -11.47 15.97
CA ASP A 116 18.18 -11.08 14.75
C ASP A 116 17.44 -11.52 13.48
N GLU A 117 16.66 -12.60 13.57
CA GLU A 117 15.85 -13.13 12.48
C GLU A 117 14.38 -13.22 12.86
N ILE A 118 13.51 -12.69 12.00
CA ILE A 118 12.06 -12.73 12.16
C ILE A 118 11.46 -13.51 10.99
N THR A 119 10.72 -14.57 11.30
CA THR A 119 9.99 -15.32 10.27
C THR A 119 8.67 -14.63 9.93
N LEU A 120 8.25 -14.76 8.68
CA LEU A 120 6.93 -14.28 8.23
C LEU A 120 5.77 -14.90 9.03
N ALA A 121 5.91 -16.15 9.49
CA ALA A 121 4.89 -16.83 10.29
C ALA A 121 4.72 -16.16 11.67
N GLN A 122 5.81 -15.82 12.35
CA GLN A 122 5.77 -15.10 13.62
C GLN A 122 5.15 -13.71 13.47
N LEU A 123 5.50 -12.99 12.40
CA LEU A 123 4.94 -11.67 12.12
C LEU A 123 3.43 -11.76 11.84
N LYS A 124 3.00 -12.73 11.02
CA LYS A 124 1.57 -12.97 10.73
C LYS A 124 0.77 -13.28 11.99
N GLN A 125 1.29 -14.15 12.85
CA GLN A 125 0.60 -14.51 14.08
C GLN A 125 0.42 -13.31 15.00
N LYS A 126 1.49 -12.54 15.23
CA LYS A 126 1.43 -11.37 16.11
C LYS A 126 0.52 -10.26 15.55
N LEU A 127 0.57 -10.01 14.24
CA LEU A 127 -0.33 -9.04 13.61
C LEU A 127 -1.80 -9.50 13.71
N PHE A 128 -2.05 -10.81 13.57
CA PHE A 128 -3.36 -11.40 13.77
C PHE A 128 -3.85 -11.27 15.22
N ASP A 129 -2.98 -11.47 16.21
CA ASP A 129 -3.32 -11.32 17.63
C ASP A 129 -3.73 -9.86 17.97
N GLU A 130 -3.11 -8.87 17.31
CA GLU A 130 -3.44 -7.44 17.50
C GLU A 130 -4.73 -7.01 16.79
N TRP A 131 -5.03 -7.57 15.61
CA TRP A 131 -6.12 -7.08 14.73
C TRP A 131 -7.33 -8.02 14.57
N GLY A 132 -7.24 -9.28 15.03
CA GLY A 132 -8.30 -10.28 15.06
C GLY A 132 -8.68 -10.95 13.73
N GLU A 133 -9.48 -12.02 13.80
CA GLU A 133 -9.96 -12.84 12.65
C GLU A 133 -10.76 -12.08 11.58
N GLN A 134 -11.33 -10.92 11.91
CA GLN A 134 -12.34 -10.28 11.05
C GLN A 134 -11.75 -9.52 9.86
N GLN A 135 -10.43 -9.45 9.71
CA GLN A 135 -9.79 -8.56 8.75
C GLN A 135 -8.84 -9.33 7.83
N HIS A 136 -9.20 -9.42 6.55
CA HIS A 136 -8.36 -10.02 5.53
C HIS A 136 -7.17 -9.09 5.22
N TYR A 137 -6.01 -9.33 5.83
CA TYR A 137 -4.75 -8.67 5.50
C TYR A 137 -3.83 -9.61 4.74
N THR A 138 -3.17 -9.12 3.70
CA THR A 138 -2.02 -9.79 3.08
C THR A 138 -0.80 -9.02 3.53
N ILE A 139 0.02 -9.64 4.38
CA ILE A 139 1.38 -9.15 4.62
C ILE A 139 2.09 -9.19 3.27
N LEU A 140 2.49 -8.02 2.79
CA LEU A 140 3.26 -7.87 1.56
C LEU A 140 4.39 -8.90 1.60
N SER A 141 4.37 -9.86 0.68
CA SER A 141 5.58 -10.61 0.37
C SER A 141 6.51 -9.63 -0.34
N ILE A 142 7.23 -8.83 0.44
CA ILE A 142 8.41 -8.13 -0.05
C ILE A 142 9.44 -9.25 -0.19
N SER A 143 9.54 -9.79 -1.39
CA SER A 143 10.75 -10.51 -1.78
C SER A 143 11.87 -9.50 -1.64
N TRP A 144 12.76 -9.75 -0.67
CA TRP A 144 13.99 -8.99 -0.45
C TRP A 144 14.84 -8.92 -1.72
#